data_AF-A0A6J4H7Q0-F1
#
_entry.id   AF-A0A6J4H7Q0-F1
#
_cell.length_a   1.000
_cell.length_b   1.000
_cell.length_c   1.000
_cell.angle_alpha   90.00
_cell.angle_beta   90.00
_cell.angle_gamma   90.00
#
_symmetry.space_group_name_H-M   'P 1'
#
loop_
_entity.id
_entity.type
_entity.pdbx_description
1 polymer ?
#
loop_
_entity_poly.entity_id
_entity_poly.type
_entity_poly.pdbx_seq_one_letter_code
_entity_poly.pdbx_strand_id
1 'polypeptide(L)'
;MHDVRRRHHLGRIAGILTAAALFPAAARPVLAAPAATTAGRPMTRDEAQRLVQAFFRSYGVQSPGLNAKNLGGAMVGEGQVFFEYRPQRRDLWCGALIYRFRAKPKPGVLEAFRAEGKATDAGGGTLEYDPEGGGLYLSRVYTRTVPGTRFRADMGRLIQASRVWSVEVLPRAADRAFGHAAPGGSARTPPPGGAEEGAVLDAARRSRDDLRAAKPGVAFQVDHLKIKGDWAYIDAKPLTPGSADGPAYAYLSALLRKEQGRWRVVQAADPAADPAKARGAIRKRFPAAPPDLFPPP
;
A
#
# COMPACT_ATOMS: atom_id res chain seq x y z
N MET A 1 -1.52 -3.73 38.92
CA MET A 1 -1.71 -3.46 37.47
C MET A 1 -0.47 -2.77 36.96
N HIS A 2 0.52 -3.54 36.49
CA HIS A 2 1.84 -3.02 36.15
C HIS A 2 1.88 -2.37 34.77
N ASP A 3 2.21 -1.09 34.79
CA ASP A 3 2.69 -0.28 33.68
C ASP A 3 3.99 -0.87 33.11
N VAL A 4 3.98 -1.22 31.83
CA VAL A 4 5.19 -1.56 31.07
C VAL A 4 5.16 -0.76 29.76
N ARG A 5 5.43 0.54 29.87
CA ARG A 5 5.97 1.33 28.76
C ARG A 5 7.46 1.53 28.95
N ARG A 6 8.29 0.71 28.30
CA ARG A 6 9.67 1.10 27.96
C ARG A 6 9.92 0.89 26.48
N ARG A 7 10.07 2.03 25.79
CA ARG A 7 10.56 2.18 24.43
C ARG A 7 12.07 1.95 24.43
N HIS A 8 12.60 1.18 23.48
CA HIS A 8 14.03 1.21 23.17
C HIS A 8 14.25 1.20 21.65
N HIS A 9 15.01 2.24 21.27
CA HIS A 9 15.78 2.56 20.07
C HIS A 9 15.77 1.65 18.83
N LEU A 10 15.22 2.19 17.75
CA LEU A 10 15.56 1.89 16.34
C LEU A 10 16.24 3.10 15.68
N GLY A 11 16.95 3.89 16.49
CA GLY A 11 17.51 5.17 16.12
C GLY A 11 18.77 4.98 15.31
N ARG A 12 18.67 5.24 14.01
CA ARG A 12 19.75 5.38 13.01
C ARG A 12 20.19 4.07 12.35
N ILE A 13 19.38 3.61 11.40
CA ILE A 13 19.87 2.87 10.22
C ILE A 13 20.03 3.88 9.07
N ALA A 14 21.03 4.75 9.17
CA ALA A 14 21.46 5.61 8.07
C ALA A 14 22.97 5.46 7.91
N GLY A 15 23.39 4.89 6.78
CA GLY A 15 24.78 4.76 6.37
C GLY A 15 25.43 3.42 6.72
N ILE A 16 25.23 2.40 5.89
CA ILE A 16 26.19 1.30 5.75
C ILE A 16 26.31 1.00 4.25
N LEU A 17 27.23 1.71 3.59
CA LEU A 17 27.79 1.33 2.29
C LEU A 17 29.26 1.78 2.30
N THR A 18 30.13 0.88 1.82
CA THR A 18 31.56 1.04 1.47
C THR A 18 32.59 0.56 2.49
N ALA A 19 33.30 -0.53 2.16
CA ALA A 19 34.76 -0.63 2.16
C ALA A 19 35.21 -1.89 1.38
N ALA A 20 36.11 -1.70 0.42
CA ALA A 20 36.70 -2.73 -0.43
C ALA A 20 37.91 -3.43 0.24
N ALA A 21 38.26 -4.58 -0.35
CA ALA A 21 39.13 -5.65 0.14
C ALA A 21 40.64 -5.33 0.17
N LEU A 22 41.38 -6.13 0.96
CA LEU A 22 42.76 -6.57 0.71
C LEU A 22 42.94 -8.02 1.24
N PHE A 23 43.55 -8.88 0.42
CA PHE A 23 43.72 -10.33 0.62
C PHE A 23 44.87 -10.69 1.58
N PRO A 24 44.83 -11.90 2.20
CA PRO A 24 45.85 -12.88 1.81
C PRO A 24 45.38 -14.36 1.73
N ALA A 25 46.16 -15.09 0.92
CA ALA A 25 46.50 -16.52 0.89
C ALA A 25 45.46 -17.62 1.22
N ALA A 26 45.32 -18.54 0.26
CA ALA A 26 44.50 -19.75 0.33
C ALA A 26 44.99 -20.74 1.40
N ALA A 27 44.15 -21.01 2.41
CA ALA A 27 44.30 -22.14 3.32
C ALA A 27 43.43 -23.32 2.87
N ARG A 28 44.00 -24.54 2.92
CA ARG A 28 43.35 -25.81 2.55
C ARG A 28 42.09 -26.09 3.40
N PRO A 29 41.06 -26.74 2.84
CA PRO A 29 39.88 -27.11 3.61
C PRO A 29 40.20 -28.29 4.54
N VAL A 30 40.19 -28.03 5.85
CA VAL A 30 40.06 -29.07 6.86
C VAL A 30 38.60 -29.54 6.82
N LEU A 31 38.36 -30.82 6.52
CA LEU A 31 37.04 -31.44 6.66
C LEU A 31 36.60 -31.34 8.12
N ALA A 32 35.72 -30.39 8.42
CA ALA A 32 35.11 -30.25 9.73
C ALA A 32 34.09 -31.38 9.95
N ALA A 33 34.19 -32.05 11.09
CA ALA A 33 33.21 -33.03 11.58
C ALA A 33 31.78 -32.44 11.58
N PRO A 34 30.73 -33.27 11.39
CA PRO A 34 29.35 -32.79 11.39
C PRO A 34 29.02 -32.13 12.72
N ALA A 35 28.84 -30.80 12.70
CA ALA A 35 28.48 -30.03 13.87
C ALA A 35 27.17 -30.57 14.47
N ALA A 36 27.22 -31.00 15.73
CA ALA A 36 26.06 -31.40 16.50
C ALA A 36 24.96 -30.33 16.36
N THR A 37 23.77 -30.75 15.95
CA THR A 37 22.63 -29.87 15.66
C THR A 37 22.27 -29.06 16.91
N THR A 38 22.66 -27.78 16.95
CA THR A 38 22.39 -26.89 18.08
C THR A 38 20.96 -26.38 18.12
N ALA A 39 20.02 -26.98 17.38
CA ALA A 39 18.64 -26.51 17.25
C ALA A 39 17.89 -26.58 18.59
N GLY A 40 17.05 -25.57 18.86
CA GLY A 40 16.21 -25.51 20.06
C GLY A 40 16.84 -24.88 21.30
N ARG A 41 18.13 -24.49 21.26
CA ARG A 41 18.79 -23.74 22.35
C ARG A 41 18.28 -22.29 22.40
N PRO A 42 18.26 -21.62 23.58
CA PRO A 42 17.90 -20.22 23.68
C PRO A 42 18.83 -19.36 22.81
N MET A 43 18.29 -18.42 22.04
CA MET A 43 19.07 -17.60 21.12
C MET A 43 20.08 -16.73 21.88
N THR A 44 21.36 -16.96 21.63
CA THR A 44 22.47 -16.10 22.07
C THR A 44 22.96 -15.20 20.94
N ARG A 45 23.75 -14.17 21.28
CA ARG A 45 24.37 -13.27 20.28
C ARG A 45 25.22 -14.04 19.27
N ASP A 46 26.01 -15.00 19.74
CA ASP A 46 26.91 -15.77 18.88
C ASP A 46 26.15 -16.74 17.97
N GLU A 47 25.03 -17.29 18.44
CA GLU A 47 24.15 -18.10 17.60
C GLU A 47 23.45 -17.25 16.54
N ALA A 48 22.95 -16.07 16.92
CA ALA A 48 22.38 -15.11 15.98
C ALA A 48 23.41 -14.70 14.92
N GLN A 49 24.64 -14.40 15.34
CA GLN A 49 25.77 -14.09 14.47
C GLN A 49 26.01 -15.21 13.44
N ARG A 50 26.14 -16.46 13.91
CA ARG A 50 26.39 -17.61 13.03
C ARG A 50 25.24 -17.85 12.06
N LEU A 51 23.98 -17.69 12.49
CA LEU A 51 22.81 -17.84 11.62
C LEU A 51 22.80 -16.78 10.51
N VAL A 52 23.03 -15.51 10.84
CA VAL A 52 23.04 -14.42 9.87
C VAL A 52 24.21 -14.56 8.88
N GLN A 53 25.42 -14.92 9.37
CA GLN A 53 26.57 -15.20 8.50
C GLN A 53 26.32 -16.38 7.56
N ALA A 54 25.76 -17.48 8.06
CA ALA A 54 25.42 -18.65 7.25
C ALA A 54 24.38 -18.30 6.18
N PHE A 55 23.37 -17.50 6.53
CA PHE A 55 22.38 -16.99 5.60
C PHE A 55 23.02 -16.17 4.48
N PHE A 56 23.84 -15.16 4.79
CA PHE A 56 24.48 -14.34 3.76
C PHE A 56 25.42 -15.15 2.85
N ARG A 57 26.21 -16.07 3.41
CA ARG A 57 27.03 -16.98 2.61
C ARG A 57 26.21 -17.83 1.63
N SER A 58 25.00 -18.25 2.01
CA SER A 58 24.12 -19.02 1.13
C SER A 58 23.60 -18.25 -0.10
N TYR A 59 23.76 -16.92 -0.11
CA TYR A 59 23.45 -16.04 -1.23
C TYR A 59 24.71 -15.41 -1.86
N GLY A 60 25.90 -15.91 -1.52
CA GLY A 60 27.17 -15.36 -2.03
C GLY A 60 27.51 -13.96 -1.51
N VAL A 61 26.81 -13.48 -0.47
CA VAL A 61 27.07 -12.17 0.13
C VAL A 61 28.17 -12.30 1.18
N GLN A 62 29.30 -11.62 0.97
CA GLN A 62 30.32 -11.48 2.01
C GLN A 62 29.84 -10.48 3.04
N SER A 63 29.50 -10.96 4.24
CA SER A 63 29.04 -10.12 5.33
C SER A 63 29.61 -10.63 6.65
N PRO A 64 30.04 -9.71 7.55
CA PRO A 64 30.45 -10.10 8.89
C PRO A 64 29.27 -10.61 9.72
N GLY A 65 28.01 -10.46 9.29
CA GLY A 65 26.82 -10.82 10.06
C GLY A 65 26.27 -9.61 10.82
N LEU A 66 26.24 -9.69 12.15
CA LEU A 66 25.90 -8.58 13.04
C LEU A 66 27.18 -7.81 13.43
N ASN A 67 27.05 -6.50 13.56
CA ASN A 67 28.11 -5.60 14.01
C ASN A 67 28.16 -5.49 15.55
N ALA A 68 29.04 -4.63 16.08
CA ALA A 68 29.18 -4.38 17.51
C ALA A 68 27.90 -3.86 18.18
N LYS A 69 26.99 -3.24 17.41
CA LYS A 69 25.68 -2.76 17.88
C LYS A 69 24.57 -3.80 17.73
N ASN A 70 24.93 -5.06 17.43
CA ASN A 70 24.00 -6.16 17.18
C ASN A 70 23.13 -6.02 15.92
N LEU A 71 23.52 -5.14 15.00
CA LEU A 71 22.79 -4.87 13.76
C LEU A 71 23.50 -5.50 12.56
N GLY A 72 22.73 -6.05 11.63
CA GLY A 72 23.21 -6.51 10.33
C GLY A 72 22.17 -6.25 9.25
N GLY A 73 22.60 -6.20 8.00
CA GLY A 73 21.70 -6.03 6.88
C GLY A 73 22.45 -6.03 5.55
N ALA A 74 21.76 -6.42 4.49
CA ALA A 74 22.30 -6.39 3.13
C ALA A 74 21.17 -6.47 2.11
N MET A 75 21.53 -6.28 0.84
CA MET A 75 20.70 -6.71 -0.27
C MET A 75 20.89 -8.21 -0.51
N VAL A 76 19.78 -8.94 -0.66
CA VAL A 76 19.75 -10.36 -0.98
C VAL A 76 18.79 -10.55 -2.16
N GLY A 77 19.36 -10.79 -3.35
CA GLY A 77 18.64 -10.58 -4.61
C GLY A 77 18.16 -9.13 -4.69
N GLU A 78 16.87 -8.94 -4.97
CA GLU A 78 16.22 -7.62 -5.00
C GLU A 78 15.58 -7.23 -3.65
N GLY A 79 15.72 -8.05 -2.61
CA GLY A 79 15.16 -7.77 -1.29
C GLY A 79 16.19 -7.11 -0.37
N GLN A 80 15.77 -6.09 0.39
CA GLN A 80 16.58 -5.54 1.48
C GLN A 80 16.19 -6.21 2.81
N VAL A 81 17.17 -6.81 3.50
CA VAL A 81 16.95 -7.46 4.80
C VAL A 81 17.76 -6.82 5.91
N PHE A 82 17.22 -6.89 7.12
CA PHE A 82 17.78 -6.37 8.36
C PHE A 82 17.69 -7.42 9.46
N PHE A 83 18.69 -7.42 10.33
CA PHE A 83 18.83 -8.34 11.45
C PHE A 83 19.24 -7.54 12.68
N GLU A 84 18.61 -7.85 13.82
CA GLU A 84 18.95 -7.28 15.11
C GLU A 84 18.91 -8.37 16.18
N TYR A 85 20.02 -8.59 16.87
CA TYR A 85 19.99 -9.36 18.11
C TYR A 85 19.67 -8.43 19.28
N ARG A 86 18.62 -8.75 20.06
CA ARG A 86 18.14 -7.93 21.18
C ARG A 86 18.53 -8.59 22.51
N PRO A 87 19.61 -8.14 23.18
CA PRO A 87 20.16 -8.85 24.34
C PRO A 87 19.17 -9.02 25.49
N GLN A 88 18.34 -8.00 25.73
CA GLN A 88 17.35 -8.01 26.82
C GLN A 88 16.25 -9.05 26.60
N ARG A 89 15.89 -9.28 25.33
CA ARG A 89 14.86 -10.26 24.95
C ARG A 89 15.44 -11.63 24.61
N ARG A 90 16.76 -11.71 24.43
CA ARG A 90 17.49 -12.90 23.98
C ARG A 90 16.85 -13.49 22.72
N ASP A 91 16.61 -12.63 21.74
CA ASP A 91 16.02 -13.01 20.47
C ASP A 91 16.74 -12.34 19.29
N LEU A 92 16.60 -12.96 18.12
CA LEU A 92 17.02 -12.42 16.84
C LEU A 92 15.79 -11.95 16.07
N TRP A 93 15.67 -10.63 15.91
CA TRP A 93 14.69 -10.01 15.03
C TRP A 93 15.24 -9.98 13.60
N CYS A 94 14.40 -10.35 12.64
CA CYS A 94 14.71 -10.35 11.22
C CYS A 94 13.61 -9.60 10.49
N GLY A 95 13.96 -8.63 9.65
CA GLY A 95 13.01 -7.84 8.86
C GLY A 95 13.36 -7.86 7.38
N ALA A 96 12.37 -8.06 6.51
CA ALA A 96 12.47 -7.79 5.09
C ALA A 96 11.71 -6.48 4.80
N LEU A 97 12.41 -5.51 4.18
CA LEU A 97 11.84 -4.19 3.93
C LEU A 97 10.74 -4.28 2.86
N ILE A 98 9.59 -3.67 3.18
CA ILE A 98 8.52 -3.36 2.22
C ILE A 98 8.75 -1.95 1.66
N TYR A 99 8.85 -0.97 2.55
CA TYR A 99 8.93 0.44 2.18
C TYR A 99 9.60 1.29 3.26
N ARG A 100 10.27 2.36 2.86
CA ARG A 100 10.83 3.35 3.80
C ARG A 100 10.13 4.68 3.63
N PHE A 101 9.42 5.09 4.66
CA PHE A 101 8.77 6.39 4.70
C PHE A 101 9.80 7.51 4.90
N ARG A 102 9.69 8.58 4.11
CA ARG A 102 10.54 9.78 4.25
C ARG A 102 10.11 10.70 5.41
N ALA A 103 8.88 10.53 5.88
CA ALA A 103 8.29 11.22 7.01
C ALA A 103 7.33 10.27 7.72
N LYS A 104 6.90 10.61 8.94
CA LYS A 104 5.93 9.80 9.67
C LYS A 104 4.69 9.51 8.79
N PRO A 105 4.24 8.26 8.66
CA PRO A 105 3.03 7.92 7.90
C PRO A 105 1.84 8.74 8.38
N LYS A 106 1.00 9.19 7.45
CA LYS A 106 -0.25 9.87 7.80
C LYS A 106 -1.18 8.92 8.57
N PRO A 107 -2.10 9.45 9.40
CA PRO A 107 -3.10 8.62 10.09
C PRO A 107 -3.86 7.71 9.11
N GLY A 108 -4.11 6.45 9.49
CA GLY A 108 -4.85 5.49 8.67
C GLY A 108 -3.99 4.66 7.71
N VAL A 109 -2.76 5.10 7.38
CA VAL A 109 -1.88 4.36 6.45
C VAL A 109 -1.49 3.00 7.03
N LEU A 110 -1.02 2.97 8.28
CA LEU A 110 -0.60 1.71 8.92
C LEU A 110 -1.80 0.78 9.17
N GLU A 111 -2.96 1.35 9.50
CA GLU A 111 -4.21 0.61 9.63
C GLU A 111 -4.62 -0.04 8.31
N ALA A 112 -4.46 0.68 7.18
CA ALA A 112 -4.74 0.14 5.86
C ALA A 112 -3.81 -1.02 5.48
N PHE A 113 -2.51 -0.92 5.78
CA PHE A 113 -1.58 -2.05 5.59
C PHE A 113 -1.94 -3.25 6.47
N ARG A 114 -2.32 -3.03 7.73
CA ARG A 114 -2.76 -4.12 8.62
C ARG A 114 -4.03 -4.79 8.10
N ALA A 115 -4.95 -4.02 7.51
CA ALA A 115 -6.17 -4.55 6.91
C ALA A 115 -5.85 -5.43 5.68
N GLU A 116 -4.97 -4.96 4.78
CA GLU A 116 -4.50 -5.76 3.63
C GLU A 116 -3.76 -7.03 4.07
N GLY A 117 -3.02 -6.96 5.19
CA GLY A 117 -2.30 -8.09 5.76
C GLY A 117 -3.15 -9.26 6.22
N LYS A 118 -4.47 -9.08 6.37
CA LYS A 118 -5.38 -10.19 6.68
C LYS A 118 -5.63 -11.10 5.48
N ALA A 119 -5.49 -10.57 4.26
CA ALA A 119 -5.79 -11.27 3.02
C ALA A 119 -4.55 -11.57 2.16
N THR A 120 -3.37 -11.09 2.57
CA THR A 120 -2.12 -11.25 1.81
C THR A 120 -1.12 -12.07 2.60
N ASP A 121 -0.48 -13.05 1.97
CA ASP A 121 0.58 -13.82 2.61
C ASP A 121 1.76 -12.91 3.03
N ALA A 122 2.18 -13.06 4.27
CA ALA A 122 3.30 -12.34 4.88
C ALA A 122 4.59 -13.18 4.90
N GLY A 123 4.63 -14.31 4.18
CA GLY A 123 5.79 -15.20 4.13
C GLY A 123 6.09 -15.86 5.49
N GLY A 124 5.07 -15.98 6.35
CA GLY A 124 5.20 -16.41 7.74
C GLY A 124 5.78 -15.35 8.68
N GLY A 125 5.81 -14.08 8.28
CA GLY A 125 6.17 -12.93 9.10
C GLY A 125 4.97 -12.11 9.59
N THR A 126 5.28 -11.04 10.32
CA THR A 126 4.34 -10.06 10.86
C THR A 126 4.66 -8.66 10.34
N LEU A 127 3.65 -7.86 10.03
CA LEU A 127 3.87 -6.47 9.62
C LEU A 127 4.33 -5.62 10.81
N GLU A 128 5.45 -4.92 10.66
CA GLU A 128 6.03 -4.08 11.69
C GLU A 128 6.50 -2.74 11.13
N TYR A 129 6.18 -1.64 11.82
CA TYR A 129 6.64 -0.30 11.46
C TYR A 129 7.62 0.20 12.52
N ASP A 130 8.80 0.58 12.06
CA ASP A 130 9.83 1.25 12.83
C ASP A 130 9.61 2.77 12.77
N PRO A 131 9.18 3.43 13.87
CA PRO A 131 8.95 4.86 13.89
C PRO A 131 10.23 5.70 13.86
N GLU A 132 11.39 5.14 14.22
CA GLU A 132 12.66 5.86 14.30
C GLU A 132 13.41 5.81 12.97
N GLY A 133 13.47 4.64 12.32
CA GLY A 133 14.05 4.47 10.98
C GLY A 133 13.06 4.68 9.82
N GLY A 134 11.76 4.82 10.10
CA GLY A 134 10.70 5.00 9.10
C GLY A 134 10.47 3.77 8.22
N GLY A 135 11.02 2.60 8.59
CA GLY A 135 10.90 1.38 7.81
C GLY A 135 9.62 0.62 8.10
N LEU A 136 8.97 0.11 7.06
CA LEU A 136 7.90 -0.87 7.13
C LEU A 136 8.44 -2.23 6.69
N TYR A 137 8.30 -3.24 7.54
CA TYR A 137 8.90 -4.54 7.36
C TYR A 137 7.86 -5.65 7.46
N LEU A 138 8.12 -6.76 6.80
CA LEU A 138 7.67 -8.06 7.27
C LEU A 138 8.75 -8.62 8.19
N SER A 139 8.41 -8.94 9.43
CA SER A 139 9.36 -9.35 10.45
C SER A 139 9.11 -10.76 10.98
N ARG A 140 10.17 -11.40 11.47
CA ARG A 140 10.14 -12.65 12.24
C ARG A 140 11.09 -12.56 13.42
N VAL A 141 10.76 -13.25 14.50
CA VAL A 141 11.57 -13.28 15.72
C VAL A 141 11.93 -14.73 16.04
N TYR A 142 13.22 -14.97 16.29
CA TYR A 142 13.74 -16.26 16.73
C TYR A 142 14.25 -16.15 18.17
N THR A 143 13.53 -16.76 19.10
CA THR A 143 13.92 -16.86 20.53
C THR A 143 14.78 -18.10 20.80
N ARG A 144 14.85 -19.02 19.83
CA ARG A 144 15.65 -20.24 19.87
C ARG A 144 16.38 -20.43 18.56
N THR A 145 17.50 -21.14 18.62
CA THR A 145 18.23 -21.58 17.44
C THR A 145 17.39 -22.50 16.56
N VAL A 146 17.56 -22.34 15.25
CA VAL A 146 16.92 -23.16 14.23
C VAL A 146 17.99 -23.72 13.28
N PRO A 147 17.73 -24.85 12.59
CA PRO A 147 18.62 -25.30 11.52
C PRO A 147 18.80 -24.21 10.45
N GLY A 148 20.01 -24.06 9.94
CA GLY A 148 20.33 -23.04 8.93
C GLY A 148 19.50 -23.16 7.65
N THR A 149 19.14 -24.39 7.24
CA THR A 149 18.25 -24.65 6.10
C THR A 149 16.85 -24.10 6.33
N ARG A 150 16.29 -24.27 7.53
CA ARG A 150 14.99 -23.70 7.92
C ARG A 150 15.07 -22.18 7.97
N PHE A 151 16.10 -21.61 8.60
CA PHE A 151 16.30 -20.16 8.65
C PHE A 151 16.38 -19.55 7.24
N ARG A 152 17.13 -20.19 6.34
CA ARG A 152 17.23 -19.77 4.93
C ARG A 152 15.89 -19.82 4.21
N ALA A 153 15.14 -20.91 4.35
CA ALA A 153 13.82 -21.06 3.73
C ALA A 153 12.83 -20.00 4.26
N ASP A 154 12.81 -19.79 5.58
CA ASP A 154 11.97 -18.80 6.23
C ASP A 154 12.29 -17.37 5.75
N MET A 155 13.57 -16.98 5.70
CA MET A 155 13.99 -15.67 5.21
C MET A 155 13.74 -15.50 3.71
N GLY A 156 13.87 -16.56 2.91
CA GLY A 156 13.54 -16.54 1.49
C GLY A 156 12.05 -16.21 1.25
N ARG A 157 11.15 -16.88 1.98
CA ARG A 157 9.70 -16.57 1.92
C ARG A 157 9.40 -15.14 2.38
N LEU A 158 10.06 -14.68 3.44
CA LEU A 158 9.89 -13.32 3.95
C LEU A 158 10.32 -12.25 2.93
N ILE A 159 11.46 -12.45 2.26
CA ILE A 159 11.94 -11.57 1.17
C ILE A 159 10.97 -11.56 0.00
N GLN A 160 10.50 -12.73 -0.43
CA GLN A 160 9.58 -12.82 -1.56
C GLN A 160 8.24 -12.14 -1.25
N ALA A 161 7.70 -12.37 -0.04
CA ALA A 161 6.51 -11.70 0.42
C ALA A 161 6.71 -10.18 0.51
N SER A 162 7.87 -9.68 0.98
CA SER A 162 8.09 -8.24 1.11
C SER A 162 8.04 -7.51 -0.25
N ARG A 163 8.41 -8.20 -1.35
CA ARG A 163 8.27 -7.68 -2.72
C ARG A 163 6.81 -7.62 -3.18
N VAL A 164 6.04 -8.68 -2.94
CA VAL A 164 4.59 -8.66 -3.23
C VAL A 164 3.92 -7.52 -2.45
N TRP A 165 4.32 -7.34 -1.20
CA TRP A 165 3.82 -6.25 -0.39
C TRP A 165 4.23 -4.87 -0.89
N SER A 166 5.45 -4.70 -1.41
CA SER A 166 5.89 -3.39 -1.92
C SER A 166 5.27 -3.04 -3.26
N VAL A 167 5.03 -4.03 -4.13
CA VAL A 167 4.48 -3.82 -5.48
C VAL A 167 2.96 -3.76 -5.48
N GLU A 168 2.29 -4.63 -4.72
CA GLU A 168 0.84 -4.78 -4.80
C GLU A 168 0.10 -4.25 -3.58
N VAL A 169 0.57 -4.56 -2.37
CA VAL A 169 -0.14 -4.17 -1.14
C VAL A 169 0.03 -2.68 -0.87
N LEU A 170 1.22 -2.14 -1.09
CA LEU A 170 1.51 -0.73 -0.82
C LEU A 170 0.60 0.21 -1.60
N PRO A 171 0.38 0.06 -2.92
CA PRO A 171 -0.59 0.86 -3.65
C PRO A 171 -2.01 0.71 -3.08
N ARG A 172 -2.49 -0.52 -2.84
CA ARG A 172 -3.85 -0.76 -2.30
C ARG A 172 -4.05 -0.16 -0.91
N ALA A 173 -3.02 -0.25 -0.04
CA ALA A 173 -3.05 0.31 1.29
C ALA A 173 -3.01 1.84 1.24
N ALA A 174 -2.21 2.44 0.35
CA ALA A 174 -2.19 3.88 0.12
C ALA A 174 -3.55 4.37 -0.41
N ASP A 175 -4.13 3.65 -1.38
CA ASP A 175 -5.45 3.92 -1.94
C ASP A 175 -6.51 3.95 -0.84
N ARG A 176 -6.61 2.87 -0.04
CA ARG A 176 -7.53 2.81 1.10
C ARG A 176 -7.29 3.93 2.12
N ALA A 177 -6.04 4.22 2.46
CA ALA A 177 -5.69 5.21 3.47
C ALA A 177 -5.99 6.65 3.04
N PHE A 178 -5.85 6.94 1.75
CA PHE A 178 -6.10 8.28 1.19
C PHE A 178 -7.49 8.43 0.59
N GLY A 179 -8.35 7.42 0.78
CA GLY A 179 -9.72 7.44 0.27
C GLY A 179 -9.78 7.41 -1.25
N HIS A 180 -8.73 6.93 -1.91
CA HIS A 180 -8.83 6.51 -3.30
C HIS A 180 -9.41 5.11 -3.30
N ALA A 181 -10.71 4.96 -3.52
CA ALA A 181 -11.28 3.62 -3.51
C ALA A 181 -10.68 2.81 -4.67
N ALA A 182 -9.96 1.72 -4.33
CA ALA A 182 -9.33 0.83 -5.29
C ALA A 182 -10.32 0.40 -6.38
N PRO A 183 -9.91 0.31 -7.66
CA PRO A 183 -10.81 0.08 -8.80
C PRO A 183 -11.44 -1.34 -8.87
N GLY A 184 -11.40 -2.13 -7.79
CA GLY A 184 -11.76 -3.55 -7.78
C GLY A 184 -13.25 -3.89 -7.59
N GLY A 185 -14.13 -2.90 -7.33
CA GLY A 185 -15.57 -3.13 -7.30
C GLY A 185 -16.23 -2.82 -8.64
N SER A 186 -17.26 -3.57 -9.04
CA SER A 186 -18.09 -3.19 -10.21
C SER A 186 -18.73 -1.83 -10.00
N ALA A 187 -18.88 -1.06 -11.07
CA ALA A 187 -19.59 0.21 -11.02
C ALA A 187 -21.01 0.02 -10.45
N ARG A 188 -21.33 0.78 -9.40
CA ARG A 188 -22.64 0.71 -8.72
C ARG A 188 -23.43 1.99 -8.92
N THR A 189 -24.74 1.86 -8.92
CA THR A 189 -25.65 3.02 -8.84
C THR A 189 -25.87 3.31 -7.35
N PRO A 190 -25.63 4.54 -6.86
CA PRO A 190 -25.94 4.88 -5.47
C PRO A 190 -27.46 4.81 -5.22
N PRO A 191 -27.90 4.59 -3.97
CA PRO A 191 -29.32 4.59 -3.63
C PRO A 191 -29.97 5.95 -3.94
N PRO A 192 -31.17 5.97 -4.58
CA PRO A 192 -31.92 7.20 -4.83
C PRO A 192 -32.20 8.00 -3.55
N GLY A 193 -32.01 9.31 -3.58
CA GLY A 193 -32.12 10.22 -2.44
C GLY A 193 -30.98 10.11 -1.42
N GLY A 194 -30.00 9.24 -1.65
CA GLY A 194 -28.89 9.00 -0.73
C GLY A 194 -27.88 10.16 -0.70
N ALA A 195 -27.14 10.27 0.41
CA ALA A 195 -26.14 11.32 0.60
C ALA A 195 -25.07 11.35 -0.51
N GLU A 196 -24.69 10.19 -1.04
CA GLU A 196 -23.68 10.09 -2.10
C GLU A 196 -24.22 10.53 -3.47
N GLU A 197 -25.44 10.13 -3.82
CA GLU A 197 -26.11 10.63 -5.03
C GLU A 197 -26.27 12.15 -4.95
N GLY A 198 -26.79 12.66 -3.83
CA GLY A 198 -26.94 14.09 -3.59
C GLY A 198 -25.61 14.84 -3.76
N ALA A 199 -24.51 14.31 -3.23
CA ALA A 199 -23.19 14.93 -3.37
C ALA A 199 -22.68 14.99 -4.82
N VAL A 200 -22.97 13.98 -5.64
CA VAL A 200 -22.65 13.98 -7.08
C VAL A 200 -23.52 14.98 -7.83
N LEU A 201 -24.84 14.97 -7.60
CA LEU A 201 -25.79 15.91 -8.21
C LEU A 201 -25.49 17.36 -7.86
N ASP A 202 -25.09 17.61 -6.61
CA ASP A 202 -24.66 18.94 -6.16
C ASP A 202 -23.38 19.40 -6.86
N ALA A 203 -22.42 18.50 -7.09
CA ALA A 203 -21.19 18.81 -7.83
C ALA A 203 -21.51 19.14 -9.29
N ALA A 204 -22.39 18.36 -9.91
CA ALA A 204 -22.95 18.61 -11.24
C ALA A 204 -23.62 19.99 -11.31
N ARG A 205 -24.51 20.32 -10.37
CA ARG A 205 -25.20 21.61 -10.31
C ARG A 205 -24.22 22.78 -10.19
N ARG A 206 -23.18 22.66 -9.36
CA ARG A 206 -22.16 23.72 -9.18
C ARG A 206 -21.30 23.97 -10.41
N SER A 207 -21.11 22.95 -11.26
CA SER A 207 -20.25 23.03 -12.44
C SER A 207 -20.82 23.88 -13.58
N ARG A 208 -22.13 24.20 -13.52
CA ARG A 208 -22.85 24.93 -14.54
C ARG A 208 -23.48 26.19 -13.96
N ASP A 209 -23.18 27.33 -14.56
CA ASP A 209 -23.62 28.64 -14.05
C ASP A 209 -25.13 28.81 -14.12
N ASP A 210 -25.77 28.32 -15.19
CA ASP A 210 -27.22 28.33 -15.38
C ASP A 210 -27.93 27.47 -14.31
N LEU A 211 -27.40 26.29 -14.01
CA LEU A 211 -27.96 25.41 -12.98
C LEU A 211 -27.72 25.93 -11.56
N ARG A 212 -26.59 26.61 -11.33
CA ARG A 212 -26.23 27.21 -10.04
C ARG A 212 -27.07 28.44 -9.73
N ALA A 213 -27.50 29.21 -10.75
CA ALA A 213 -28.27 30.43 -10.58
C ALA A 213 -29.78 30.22 -10.33
N ALA A 214 -30.33 29.05 -10.68
CA ALA A 214 -31.76 28.77 -10.57
C ALA A 214 -32.27 28.74 -9.11
N LYS A 215 -33.47 29.30 -8.89
CA LYS A 215 -34.16 29.32 -7.58
C LYS A 215 -35.65 28.93 -7.72
N PRO A 216 -36.19 28.01 -6.90
CA PRO A 216 -35.44 27.11 -6.02
C PRO A 216 -34.51 26.19 -6.84
N GLY A 217 -33.50 25.58 -6.21
CA GLY A 217 -32.44 24.85 -6.92
C GLY A 217 -32.95 23.75 -7.86
N VAL A 218 -32.17 23.45 -8.91
CA VAL A 218 -32.55 22.50 -9.97
C VAL A 218 -32.57 21.05 -9.47
N ALA A 219 -33.69 20.35 -9.68
CA ALA A 219 -33.78 18.89 -9.55
C ALA A 219 -33.27 18.20 -10.82
N PHE A 220 -32.89 16.92 -10.73
CA PHE A 220 -32.43 16.15 -11.88
C PHE A 220 -33.28 14.90 -12.07
N GLN A 221 -33.70 14.65 -13.30
CA GLN A 221 -34.08 13.31 -13.73
C GLN A 221 -32.79 12.60 -14.16
N VAL A 222 -32.37 11.59 -13.40
CA VAL A 222 -31.13 10.86 -13.64
C VAL A 222 -31.43 9.67 -14.55
N ASP A 223 -30.90 9.69 -15.77
CA ASP A 223 -31.03 8.58 -16.72
C ASP A 223 -29.98 7.50 -16.42
N HIS A 224 -28.76 7.91 -16.06
CA HIS A 224 -27.70 7.00 -15.66
C HIS A 224 -26.74 7.65 -14.67
N LEU A 225 -26.50 6.96 -13.56
CA LEU A 225 -25.48 7.34 -12.58
C LEU A 225 -24.77 6.08 -12.10
N LYS A 226 -23.45 6.09 -12.28
CA LYS A 226 -22.56 5.03 -11.77
C LYS A 226 -21.39 5.65 -11.03
N ILE A 227 -20.97 4.96 -9.96
CA ILE A 227 -19.83 5.29 -9.13
C ILE A 227 -18.93 4.05 -9.04
N LYS A 228 -17.63 4.25 -9.19
CA LYS A 228 -16.60 3.22 -9.04
C LYS A 228 -15.31 3.88 -8.57
N GLY A 229 -14.89 3.50 -7.37
CA GLY A 229 -13.74 4.15 -6.76
C GLY A 229 -14.01 5.64 -6.53
N ASP A 230 -13.08 6.47 -6.99
CA ASP A 230 -13.20 7.94 -6.97
C ASP A 230 -13.80 8.51 -8.24
N TRP A 231 -14.32 7.67 -9.12
CA TRP A 231 -14.90 8.11 -10.37
C TRP A 231 -16.42 7.97 -10.32
N ALA A 232 -17.11 8.95 -10.89
CA ALA A 232 -18.53 8.86 -11.16
C ALA A 232 -18.81 9.38 -12.57
N TYR A 233 -19.79 8.76 -13.23
CA TYR A 233 -20.32 9.26 -14.49
C TYR A 233 -21.82 9.47 -14.33
N ILE A 234 -22.31 10.61 -14.81
CA ILE A 234 -23.71 10.97 -14.78
C ILE A 234 -24.20 11.41 -16.16
N ASP A 235 -25.39 10.92 -16.51
CA ASP A 235 -26.25 11.34 -17.60
C ASP A 235 -27.60 11.72 -16.97
N ALA A 236 -27.94 13.01 -17.01
CA ALA A 236 -29.12 13.53 -16.34
C ALA A 236 -29.73 14.74 -17.06
N LYS A 237 -31.06 14.86 -16.94
CA LYS A 237 -31.84 16.00 -17.41
C LYS A 237 -32.13 16.93 -16.23
N PRO A 238 -31.62 18.18 -16.23
CA PRO A 238 -31.99 19.13 -15.21
C PRO A 238 -33.43 19.59 -15.43
N LEU A 239 -34.26 19.52 -14.39
CA LEU A 239 -35.69 19.83 -14.43
C LEU A 239 -35.95 21.29 -14.07
N THR A 240 -36.96 21.88 -14.69
CA THR A 240 -37.41 23.23 -14.35
C THR A 240 -38.03 23.25 -12.95
N PRO A 241 -37.54 24.08 -12.02
CA PRO A 241 -38.14 24.18 -10.68
C PRO A 241 -39.62 24.56 -10.76
N GLY A 242 -40.51 23.71 -10.24
CA GLY A 242 -41.94 24.00 -10.13
C GLY A 242 -42.77 23.90 -11.42
N SER A 243 -42.21 23.38 -12.52
CA SER A 243 -42.97 23.16 -13.76
C SER A 243 -43.17 21.67 -14.05
N ALA A 244 -44.37 21.31 -14.52
CA ALA A 244 -44.68 20.01 -15.12
C ALA A 244 -44.25 19.94 -16.61
N ASP A 245 -43.99 21.08 -17.23
CA ASP A 245 -43.65 21.23 -18.65
C ASP A 245 -42.14 21.04 -18.88
N GLY A 246 -41.65 19.83 -18.63
CA GLY A 246 -40.36 19.34 -19.12
C GLY A 246 -39.09 20.16 -18.75
N PRO A 247 -37.90 19.68 -19.16
CA PRO A 247 -36.64 20.35 -18.84
C PRO A 247 -36.41 21.58 -19.72
N ALA A 248 -36.28 22.77 -19.11
CA ALA A 248 -35.81 23.99 -19.78
C ALA A 248 -34.27 24.03 -19.96
N TYR A 249 -33.56 23.06 -19.36
CA TYR A 249 -32.10 23.00 -19.37
C TYR A 249 -31.60 21.91 -20.30
N ALA A 250 -30.51 22.23 -20.99
CA ALA A 250 -29.82 21.26 -21.83
C ALA A 250 -29.25 20.09 -21.01
N TYR A 251 -29.20 18.92 -21.66
CA TYR A 251 -28.76 17.65 -21.10
C TYR A 251 -27.39 17.76 -20.40
N LEU A 252 -27.21 17.04 -19.30
CA LEU A 252 -25.94 16.98 -18.59
C LEU A 252 -25.35 15.58 -18.68
N SER A 253 -24.25 15.47 -19.43
CA SER A 253 -23.34 14.34 -19.39
C SER A 253 -22.03 14.79 -18.74
N ALA A 254 -21.63 14.18 -17.63
CA ALA A 254 -20.44 14.61 -16.91
C ALA A 254 -19.67 13.45 -16.28
N LEU A 255 -18.34 13.55 -16.36
CA LEU A 255 -17.40 12.74 -15.61
C LEU A 255 -16.95 13.52 -14.37
N LEU A 256 -17.01 12.85 -13.23
CA LEU A 256 -16.61 13.41 -11.95
C LEU A 256 -15.49 12.58 -11.31
N ARG A 257 -14.65 13.28 -10.55
CA ARG A 257 -13.64 12.68 -9.69
C ARG A 257 -13.80 13.15 -8.26
N LYS A 258 -13.64 12.24 -7.29
CA LYS A 258 -13.62 12.55 -5.87
C LYS A 258 -12.20 12.99 -5.51
N GLU A 259 -12.07 14.26 -5.12
CA GLU A 259 -10.80 14.87 -4.70
C GLU A 259 -10.98 15.41 -3.28
N GLN A 260 -10.08 15.04 -2.36
CA GLN A 260 -10.14 15.47 -0.95
C GLN A 260 -11.52 15.26 -0.31
N GLY A 261 -12.15 14.13 -0.63
CA GLY A 261 -13.48 13.76 -0.13
C GLY A 261 -14.66 14.46 -0.81
N ARG A 262 -14.43 15.33 -1.80
CA ARG A 262 -15.49 16.08 -2.51
C ARG A 262 -15.53 15.71 -3.99
N TRP A 263 -16.75 15.53 -4.51
CA TRP A 263 -16.95 15.33 -5.95
C TRP A 263 -16.72 16.63 -6.71
N ARG A 264 -15.98 16.52 -7.81
CA ARG A 264 -15.74 17.60 -8.78
C ARG A 264 -15.95 17.10 -10.19
N VAL A 265 -16.62 17.90 -11.01
CA VAL A 265 -16.71 17.64 -12.44
C VAL A 265 -15.34 17.88 -13.06
N VAL A 266 -14.77 16.85 -13.68
CA VAL A 266 -13.50 16.95 -14.42
C VAL A 266 -13.73 17.21 -15.91
N GLN A 267 -14.89 16.79 -16.42
CA GLN A 267 -15.35 17.07 -17.77
C GLN A 267 -16.87 17.03 -17.83
N ALA A 268 -17.47 18.08 -18.35
CA ALA A 268 -18.86 18.09 -18.80
C ALA A 268 -18.89 18.06 -20.33
N ALA A 269 -19.90 17.40 -20.89
CA ALA A 269 -20.22 17.51 -22.31
C ALA A 269 -20.66 18.94 -22.65
N ASP A 270 -20.44 19.33 -23.90
CA ASP A 270 -21.12 20.49 -24.46
C ASP A 270 -22.64 20.21 -24.43
N PRO A 271 -23.45 21.11 -23.84
CA PRO A 271 -24.90 20.92 -23.77
C PRO A 271 -25.59 20.77 -25.14
N ALA A 272 -24.98 21.25 -26.23
CA ALA A 272 -25.49 21.12 -27.59
C ALA A 272 -25.01 19.84 -28.30
N ALA A 273 -24.06 19.10 -27.72
CA ALA A 273 -23.54 17.89 -28.33
C ALA A 273 -24.49 16.70 -28.16
N ASP A 274 -24.48 15.81 -29.16
CA ASP A 274 -25.11 14.50 -29.03
C ASP A 274 -24.52 13.72 -27.84
N PRO A 275 -25.35 13.18 -26.91
CA PRO A 275 -24.86 12.50 -25.72
C PRO A 275 -23.95 11.31 -26.00
N ALA A 276 -24.22 10.52 -27.06
CA ALA A 276 -23.38 9.37 -27.40
C ALA A 276 -22.00 9.80 -27.89
N LYS A 277 -21.93 10.82 -28.75
CA LYS A 277 -20.66 11.41 -29.19
C LYS A 277 -19.89 12.02 -28.03
N ALA A 278 -20.58 12.75 -27.15
CA ALA A 278 -19.96 13.36 -25.97
C ALA A 278 -19.37 12.30 -25.03
N ARG A 279 -20.10 11.21 -24.76
CA ARG A 279 -19.60 10.04 -24.02
C ARG A 279 -18.34 9.46 -24.65
N GLY A 280 -18.34 9.25 -25.96
CA GLY A 280 -17.17 8.76 -26.70
C GLY A 280 -15.94 9.67 -26.52
N ALA A 281 -16.13 10.99 -26.61
CA ALA A 281 -15.06 11.97 -26.40
C ALA A 281 -14.52 11.95 -24.97
N ILE A 282 -15.40 11.85 -23.97
CA ILE A 282 -15.00 11.74 -22.54
C ILE A 282 -14.19 10.46 -22.32
N ARG A 283 -14.68 9.30 -22.78
CA ARG A 283 -13.96 8.01 -22.67
C ARG A 283 -12.55 8.09 -23.27
N LYS A 284 -12.42 8.70 -24.45
CA LYS A 284 -11.13 8.86 -25.14
C LYS A 284 -10.18 9.78 -24.37
N ARG A 285 -10.69 10.86 -23.78
CA ARG A 285 -9.89 11.85 -23.04
C ARG A 285 -9.46 11.33 -21.66
N PHE A 286 -10.24 10.45 -21.04
CA PHE A 286 -10.00 9.95 -19.68
C PHE A 286 -9.90 8.42 -19.64
N PRO A 287 -8.82 7.82 -20.18
CA PRO A 287 -8.67 6.35 -20.22
C PRO A 287 -8.51 5.71 -18.82
N ALA A 288 -8.20 6.51 -17.80
CA ALA A 288 -8.15 6.06 -16.41
C ALA A 288 -9.53 5.94 -15.73
N ALA A 289 -10.58 6.49 -16.34
CA ALA A 289 -11.94 6.33 -15.83
C ALA A 289 -12.42 4.89 -16.11
N PRO A 290 -12.96 4.17 -15.11
CA PRO A 290 -13.42 2.81 -15.31
C PRO A 290 -14.48 2.71 -16.44
N PRO A 291 -14.33 1.77 -17.39
CA PRO A 291 -15.19 1.70 -18.57
C PRO A 291 -16.64 1.32 -18.24
N ASP A 292 -16.84 0.57 -17.14
CA ASP A 292 -18.15 0.14 -16.63
C ASP A 292 -18.95 1.27 -15.95
N LEU A 293 -18.39 2.48 -15.83
CA LEU A 293 -19.14 3.66 -15.39
C LEU A 293 -20.10 4.19 -16.46
N PHE A 294 -19.79 3.95 -17.72
CA PHE A 294 -20.50 4.55 -18.82
C PHE A 294 -21.61 3.59 -19.31
N PRO A 295 -22.73 4.10 -19.83
CA PRO A 295 -23.74 3.28 -20.50
C PRO A 295 -23.11 2.42 -21.60
N PRO A 296 -23.63 1.21 -21.87
CA PRO A 296 -23.22 0.44 -23.04
C PRO A 296 -23.39 1.27 -24.33
N PRO A 297 -22.54 1.05 -25.35
CA PRO A 297 -22.63 1.75 -26.63
C PRO A 297 -23.95 1.50 -27.36
#